data_AF-A0A5C8THR1-F1
#
_entry.id   AF-A0A5C8THR1-F1
#
_cell.length_a   1.000
_cell.length_b   1.000
_cell.length_c   1.000
_cell.angle_alpha   90.00
_cell.angle_beta   90.00
_cell.angle_gamma   90.00
#
_symmetry.space_group_name_H-M   'P 1'
#
loop_
_entity.id
_entity.type
_entity.pdbx_description
1 polymer ?
#
loop_
_entity_poly.entity_id
_entity_poly.type
_entity_poly.pdbx_seq_one_letter_code
_entity_poly.pdbx_strand_id
1 'polypeptide(L)'
;MPGVIRRAGRGIAGAALGLTLLAAAATGGPAQGLPDRPGAAIGPDDAQAVLALIERDLRSTDARLAGLRRGRAGGICGTVEVRNRMGTYTGPRPFVADLGAGFAGRLPEGAELRNPGSAADFTRLERARAMFVENCIDR
;
A
#
# COMPACT_ATOMS: atom_id res chain seq x y z
N MET A 1 -66.04 24.43 -7.16
CA MET A 1 -66.08 23.01 -7.60
C MET A 1 -64.66 22.52 -7.76
N PRO A 2 -64.28 21.29 -7.37
CA PRO A 2 -64.54 20.47 -6.16
C PRO A 2 -63.49 20.82 -5.06
N GLY A 3 -63.42 20.34 -3.82
CA GLY A 3 -63.86 19.12 -3.13
C GLY A 3 -62.65 18.65 -2.29
N VAL A 4 -62.66 18.77 -0.95
CA VAL A 4 -62.86 17.64 0.01
C VAL A 4 -61.61 16.72 0.00
N ILE A 5 -60.84 16.48 1.07
CA ILE A 5 -61.17 15.72 2.30
C ILE A 5 -60.15 16.01 3.41
N ARG A 6 -60.66 16.27 4.63
CA ARG A 6 -59.94 16.20 5.93
C ARG A 6 -59.67 14.74 6.31
N ARG A 7 -58.58 14.46 7.02
CA ARG A 7 -58.65 13.61 8.23
C ARG A 7 -57.54 13.93 9.22
N ALA A 8 -57.98 14.40 10.38
CA ALA A 8 -57.21 14.55 11.60
C ALA A 8 -57.35 13.28 12.44
N GLY A 9 -56.33 12.98 13.26
CA GLY A 9 -56.58 12.55 14.63
C GLY A 9 -56.02 11.21 15.12
N ARG A 10 -54.94 11.33 15.91
CA ARG A 10 -54.74 10.82 17.30
C ARG A 10 -54.52 9.31 17.57
N GLY A 11 -53.56 9.07 18.50
CA GLY A 11 -53.44 7.90 19.36
C GLY A 11 -51.99 7.37 19.43
N ILE A 12 -51.05 7.95 20.19
CA ILE A 12 -50.73 7.78 21.63
C ILE A 12 -50.26 6.37 22.05
N ALA A 13 -48.98 6.34 22.47
CA ALA A 13 -48.32 5.51 23.50
C ALA A 13 -48.20 3.98 23.37
N GLY A 14 -46.99 3.50 23.68
CA GLY A 14 -46.73 2.11 24.06
C GLY A 14 -45.26 1.70 23.92
N ALA A 15 -44.50 1.82 25.01
CA ALA A 15 -43.10 1.41 25.11
C ALA A 15 -42.95 -0.12 25.05
N ALA A 16 -41.84 -0.61 24.46
CA ALA A 16 -41.22 -1.87 24.85
C ALA A 16 -39.76 -1.94 24.37
N LEU A 17 -38.88 -2.22 25.32
CA LEU A 17 -37.45 -2.47 25.15
C LEU A 17 -37.18 -3.62 24.18
N GLY A 18 -36.18 -3.44 23.32
CA GLY A 18 -35.57 -4.50 22.51
C GLY A 18 -34.10 -4.19 22.25
N LEU A 19 -33.27 -4.35 23.28
CA LEU A 19 -31.82 -4.22 23.22
C LEU A 19 -31.27 -5.31 22.29
N THR A 20 -30.97 -4.96 21.03
CA THR A 20 -30.39 -5.90 20.06
C THR A 20 -28.90 -5.63 19.94
N LEU A 21 -28.09 -6.61 20.34
CA LEU A 21 -26.63 -6.62 20.24
C LEU A 21 -26.18 -6.38 18.79
N LEU A 22 -25.24 -5.45 18.58
CA LEU A 22 -24.25 -5.59 17.52
C LEU A 22 -22.86 -5.59 18.16
N ALA A 23 -22.30 -6.78 18.30
CA ALA A 23 -20.89 -6.99 18.53
C ALA A 23 -20.12 -6.48 17.30
N ALA A 24 -19.49 -5.31 17.43
CA ALA A 24 -18.50 -4.85 16.47
C ALA A 24 -17.22 -5.66 16.69
N ALA A 25 -17.19 -6.85 16.07
CA ALA A 25 -15.99 -7.65 15.94
C ALA A 25 -14.96 -6.89 15.11
N ALA A 26 -13.75 -6.80 15.67
CA ALA A 26 -12.48 -6.45 15.06
C ALA A 26 -12.49 -6.16 13.55
N THR A 27 -12.47 -4.88 13.19
CA THR A 27 -11.88 -4.47 11.91
C THR A 27 -10.38 -4.42 12.10
N GLY A 28 -9.74 -5.59 11.97
CA GLY A 28 -8.36 -5.63 11.52
C GLY A 28 -8.32 -4.87 10.20
N GLY A 29 -7.75 -3.67 10.23
CA GLY A 29 -7.68 -2.81 9.06
C GLY A 29 -7.01 -3.57 7.93
N PRO A 30 -7.55 -3.59 6.71
CA PRO A 30 -6.80 -4.08 5.59
C PRO A 30 -5.56 -3.19 5.50
N ALA A 31 -4.38 -3.78 5.64
CA ALA A 31 -3.19 -3.22 5.05
C ALA A 31 -3.61 -2.89 3.61
N GLN A 32 -3.72 -1.60 3.31
CA GLN A 32 -4.24 -1.14 2.04
C GLN A 32 -3.25 -1.58 0.98
N GLY A 33 -3.51 -2.75 0.39
CA GLY A 33 -2.80 -3.23 -0.77
C GLY A 33 -2.94 -2.15 -1.82
N LEU A 34 -1.81 -1.60 -2.23
CA LEU A 34 -1.75 -0.68 -3.37
C LEU A 34 -2.59 -1.29 -4.50
N PRO A 35 -3.59 -0.57 -5.04
CA PRO A 35 -4.41 -1.10 -6.12
C PRO A 35 -3.49 -1.58 -7.25
N ASP A 36 -3.67 -2.84 -7.63
CA ASP A 36 -2.85 -3.49 -8.65
C ASP A 36 -3.19 -2.83 -9.99
N ARG A 37 -2.32 -1.94 -10.48
CA ARG A 37 -2.51 -1.30 -11.78
C ARG A 37 -2.08 -2.29 -12.86
N PRO A 38 -2.87 -2.50 -13.93
CA PRO A 38 -2.40 -3.18 -15.12
C PRO A 38 -1.30 -2.34 -15.79
N GLY A 39 -0.04 -2.67 -15.48
CA GLY A 39 1.13 -2.32 -16.27
C GLY A 39 1.58 -3.56 -17.05
N ALA A 40 2.35 -3.36 -18.12
CA ALA A 40 2.95 -4.50 -18.81
C ALA A 40 3.85 -5.26 -17.82
N ALA A 41 3.61 -6.56 -17.69
CA ALA A 41 4.51 -7.46 -16.97
C ALA A 41 5.92 -7.30 -17.55
N ILE A 42 6.94 -7.30 -16.69
CA ILE A 42 8.34 -7.24 -17.14
C ILE A 42 8.85 -8.62 -17.55
N GLY A 43 9.86 -8.63 -18.42
CA GLY A 43 10.55 -9.86 -18.81
C GLY A 43 11.46 -10.42 -17.71
N PRO A 44 11.94 -11.67 -17.89
CA PRO A 44 12.81 -12.33 -16.91
C PRO A 44 14.14 -11.59 -16.69
N ASP A 45 14.73 -11.00 -17.74
CA ASP A 45 16.00 -10.28 -17.63
C ASP A 45 15.88 -9.04 -16.73
N ASP A 46 14.83 -8.23 -16.95
CA ASP A 46 14.52 -7.08 -16.10
C ASP A 46 14.25 -7.53 -14.66
N ALA A 47 13.56 -8.65 -14.45
CA ALA A 47 13.26 -9.18 -13.13
C ALA A 47 14.54 -9.61 -12.38
N GLN A 48 15.50 -10.22 -13.08
CA GLN A 48 16.81 -10.56 -12.51
C GLN A 48 17.63 -9.30 -12.18
N ALA A 49 17.61 -8.30 -13.07
CA ALA A 49 18.29 -7.04 -12.82
C ALA A 49 17.70 -6.31 -11.60
N VAL A 50 16.37 -6.31 -11.45
CA VAL A 50 15.70 -5.78 -10.25
C VAL A 50 16.10 -6.55 -9.01
N LEU A 51 16.15 -7.89 -9.06
CA LEU A 51 16.58 -8.70 -7.92
C LEU A 51 18.00 -8.33 -7.49
N ALA A 52 18.95 -8.23 -8.43
CA ALA A 52 20.32 -7.81 -8.13
C ALA A 52 20.39 -6.41 -7.48
N LEU A 53 19.57 -5.46 -7.93
CA LEU A 53 19.46 -4.15 -7.27
C LEU A 53 18.90 -4.27 -5.85
N ILE A 54 17.86 -5.08 -5.64
CA ILE A 54 17.26 -5.31 -4.32
C ILE A 54 18.26 -5.95 -3.36
N GLU A 55 19.03 -6.94 -3.80
CA GLU A 55 20.06 -7.59 -2.98
C GLU A 55 21.09 -6.58 -2.48
N ARG A 56 21.60 -5.75 -3.39
CA ARG A 56 22.58 -4.72 -3.07
C ARG A 56 21.99 -3.61 -2.21
N ASP A 57 20.82 -3.10 -2.60
CA ASP A 57 20.28 -1.88 -2.04
C ASP A 57 19.53 -2.15 -0.73
N LEU A 58 18.69 -3.18 -0.68
CA LEU A 58 17.96 -3.56 0.52
C LEU A 58 18.72 -4.56 1.40
N ARG A 59 19.90 -5.02 0.97
CA ARG A 59 20.76 -5.97 1.71
C ARG A 59 20.03 -7.27 2.05
N SER A 60 19.29 -7.82 1.10
CA SER A 60 18.51 -9.06 1.26
C SER A 60 18.68 -9.97 0.05
N THR A 61 19.39 -11.08 0.24
CA THR A 61 19.65 -12.12 -0.78
C THR A 61 18.50 -13.10 -0.98
N ASP A 62 17.45 -12.96 -0.17
CA ASP A 62 16.29 -13.85 -0.12
C ASP A 62 14.97 -13.06 -0.23
N ALA A 63 15.06 -11.89 -0.85
CA ALA A 63 13.94 -11.01 -1.10
C ALA A 63 12.92 -11.71 -2.01
N ARG A 64 11.64 -11.58 -1.66
CA ARG A 64 10.53 -12.14 -2.46
C ARG A 64 9.84 -11.01 -3.19
N LEU A 65 9.81 -11.09 -4.52
CA LEU A 65 9.19 -10.10 -5.39
C LEU A 65 7.85 -10.61 -5.92
N ALA A 66 6.86 -9.72 -6.03
CA ALA A 66 5.58 -10.02 -6.65
C ALA A 66 5.01 -8.79 -7.38
N GLY A 67 4.09 -9.03 -8.33
CA GLY A 67 3.38 -7.96 -9.04
C GLY A 67 4.30 -7.04 -9.86
N LEU A 68 5.40 -7.58 -10.39
CA LEU A 68 6.39 -6.81 -11.14
C LEU A 68 5.79 -6.30 -12.45
N ARG A 69 5.79 -4.99 -12.62
CA ARG A 69 5.25 -4.31 -13.80
C ARG A 69 6.05 -3.08 -14.15
N ARG A 70 6.03 -2.69 -15.42
CA ARG A 70 6.54 -1.38 -15.84
C ARG A 70 5.65 -0.28 -15.25
N GLY A 71 6.26 0.64 -14.53
CA GLY A 71 5.68 1.88 -14.07
C GLY A 71 5.79 2.98 -15.13
N ARG A 72 5.48 4.21 -14.73
CA ARG A 72 5.76 5.41 -15.56
C ARG A 72 7.26 5.68 -15.61
N ALA A 73 7.69 6.70 -16.35
CA ALA A 73 9.08 7.22 -16.37
C ALA A 73 10.23 6.18 -16.48
N GLY A 74 9.95 4.95 -16.92
CA GLY A 74 10.93 3.86 -16.98
C GLY A 74 11.13 3.08 -15.68
N GLY A 75 10.44 3.42 -14.58
CA GLY A 75 10.51 2.68 -13.33
C GLY A 75 9.82 1.32 -13.39
N ILE A 76 10.18 0.45 -12.46
CA ILE A 76 9.55 -0.85 -12.23
C ILE A 76 8.89 -0.82 -10.87
N CYS A 77 7.62 -1.22 -10.81
CA CYS A 77 6.81 -1.23 -9.61
C CYS A 77 6.45 -2.67 -9.21
N GLY A 78 6.28 -2.90 -7.91
CA GLY A 78 5.82 -4.19 -7.39
C GLY A 78 5.78 -4.20 -5.87
N THR A 79 5.74 -5.39 -5.30
CA THR A 79 5.93 -5.61 -3.87
C THR A 79 7.20 -6.41 -3.61
N VAL A 80 7.86 -6.08 -2.51
CA VAL A 80 9.04 -6.79 -2.01
C VAL A 80 8.83 -7.16 -0.56
N GLU A 81 9.14 -8.41 -0.23
CA GLU A 81 9.21 -8.90 1.13
C GLU A 81 10.68 -9.20 1.47
N VAL A 82 11.21 -8.54 2.50
CA VAL A 82 12.59 -8.72 2.99
C VAL A 82 12.58 -9.07 4.47
N ARG A 83 13.61 -9.76 4.94
CA ARG A 83 13.79 -10.02 6.36
C ARG A 83 14.24 -8.76 7.10
N ASN A 84 13.77 -8.61 8.32
CA ASN A 84 14.32 -7.65 9.26
C ASN A 84 15.67 -8.15 9.84
N ARG A 85 16.29 -7.35 10.70
CA ARG A 85 17.55 -7.71 11.37
C ARG A 85 17.47 -8.98 12.26
N MET A 86 16.27 -9.43 12.63
CA MET A 86 16.06 -10.67 13.38
C MET A 86 15.86 -11.89 12.46
N GLY A 87 15.95 -11.70 11.13
CA GLY A 87 15.75 -12.77 10.17
C GLY A 87 14.28 -13.13 9.94
N THR A 88 13.32 -12.25 10.25
CA THR A 88 11.88 -12.51 10.04
C THR A 88 11.35 -11.63 8.90
N TYR A 89 10.52 -12.20 8.02
CA TYR A 89 9.78 -11.41 7.04
C TYR A 89 8.76 -10.52 7.75
N THR A 90 8.63 -9.28 7.28
CA THR A 90 7.76 -8.25 7.89
C THR A 90 6.52 -7.97 7.06
N GLY A 91 6.22 -8.84 6.10
CA GLY A 91 5.15 -8.69 5.13
C GLY A 91 5.60 -7.95 3.85
N PRO A 92 4.85 -8.12 2.76
CA PRO A 92 5.14 -7.48 1.48
C PRO A 92 4.93 -5.97 1.58
N ARG A 93 5.89 -5.19 1.06
CA ARG A 93 5.82 -3.73 1.01
C ARG A 93 5.97 -3.25 -0.43
N PRO A 94 5.30 -2.16 -0.83
CA PRO A 94 5.52 -1.58 -2.15
C PRO A 94 6.99 -1.18 -2.33
N PHE A 95 7.49 -1.33 -3.54
CA PHE A 95 8.82 -0.86 -3.92
C PHE A 95 8.82 -0.29 -5.33
N VAL A 96 9.89 0.43 -5.63
CA VAL A 96 10.21 0.92 -6.96
C VAL A 96 11.67 0.63 -7.29
N ALA A 97 11.95 0.33 -8.55
CA ALA A 97 13.30 0.19 -9.07
C ALA A 97 13.48 0.97 -10.38
N ASP A 98 14.69 1.49 -10.58
CA ASP A 98 15.16 2.10 -11.82
C ASP A 98 16.38 1.30 -12.29
N LEU A 99 16.27 0.62 -13.43
CA LEU A 99 17.41 -0.08 -13.99
C LEU A 99 18.45 0.89 -14.59
N GLY A 100 18.02 2.01 -15.16
CA GLY A 100 18.90 3.01 -15.76
C GLY A 100 19.65 3.83 -14.71
N ALA A 101 18.98 4.21 -13.62
CA ALA A 101 19.62 4.89 -12.49
C ALA A 101 20.27 3.91 -11.50
N GLY A 102 20.15 2.60 -11.73
CA GLY A 102 20.70 1.53 -10.90
C GLY A 102 20.27 1.65 -9.45
N PHE A 103 18.98 1.84 -9.17
CA PHE A 103 18.45 2.08 -7.83
C PHE A 103 17.24 1.20 -7.55
N ALA A 104 17.17 0.60 -6.36
CA ALA A 104 15.95 0.01 -5.84
C ALA A 104 15.65 0.52 -4.43
N GLY A 105 14.37 0.84 -4.20
CA GLY A 105 13.91 1.41 -2.94
C GLY A 105 12.56 0.84 -2.53
N ARG A 106 12.48 0.35 -1.29
CA ARG A 106 11.22 -0.02 -0.64
C ARG A 106 10.54 1.26 -0.16
N LEU A 107 9.24 1.41 -0.42
CA LEU A 107 8.48 2.58 0.00
C LEU A 107 8.56 2.72 1.53
N PRO A 108 9.08 3.82 2.11
CA PRO A 108 9.18 3.95 3.56
C PRO A 108 7.82 4.10 4.24
N GLU A 109 7.76 3.66 5.49
CA GLU A 109 6.68 3.96 6.42
C GLU A 109 6.94 5.30 7.13
N GLY A 110 5.88 5.92 7.65
CA GLY A 110 6.00 7.20 8.35
C GLY A 110 6.87 7.14 9.61
N ALA A 111 7.08 5.96 10.22
CA ALA A 111 8.03 5.81 11.32
C ALA A 111 9.50 5.86 10.84
N GLU A 112 9.80 5.25 9.69
CA GLU A 112 11.15 5.22 9.10
C GLU A 112 11.60 6.63 8.70
N LEU A 113 10.70 7.46 8.18
CA LEU A 113 11.00 8.87 7.84
C LEU A 113 11.16 9.76 9.08
N ARG A 114 10.48 9.45 10.19
CA ARG A 114 10.56 10.25 11.44
C ARG A 114 11.81 9.94 12.26
N ASN A 115 12.34 8.72 12.16
CA ASN A 115 13.54 8.30 12.89
C ASN A 115 14.48 7.50 11.97
N PRO A 116 15.11 8.15 10.98
CA PRO A 116 16.03 7.50 10.07
C PRO A 116 17.32 7.13 10.79
N GLY A 117 17.99 6.06 10.35
CA GLY A 117 19.24 5.61 10.98
C GLY A 117 20.42 6.57 10.79
N SER A 118 20.32 7.47 9.81
CA SER A 118 21.28 8.54 9.51
C SER A 118 20.69 9.54 8.51
N ALA A 119 21.36 10.67 8.27
CA ALA A 119 20.98 11.60 7.20
C ALA A 119 21.04 10.96 5.79
N ALA A 120 21.99 10.05 5.56
CA ALA A 120 22.09 9.31 4.31
C ALA A 120 20.92 8.33 4.13
N ASP A 121 20.52 7.67 5.22
CA ASP A 121 19.35 6.79 5.24
C ASP A 121 18.06 7.58 4.93
N PHE A 122 17.86 8.72 5.58
CA PHE A 122 16.74 9.62 5.29
C PHE A 122 16.67 10.00 3.81
N THR A 123 17.80 10.45 3.25
CA THR A 123 17.89 10.84 1.83
C THR A 123 17.50 9.69 0.90
N ARG A 124 17.89 8.47 1.26
CA ARG A 124 17.54 7.26 0.50
C ARG A 124 16.05 6.94 0.58
N LEU A 125 15.45 7.02 1.77
CA LEU A 125 14.02 6.78 1.97
C LEU A 125 13.18 7.81 1.21
N GLU A 126 13.54 9.10 1.27
CA GLU A 126 12.88 10.15 0.49
C GLU A 126 13.05 9.94 -1.02
N ARG A 127 14.23 9.53 -1.50
CA ARG A 127 14.43 9.16 -2.92
C ARG A 127 13.49 8.02 -3.34
N ALA A 128 13.40 6.97 -2.53
CA ALA A 128 12.50 5.85 -2.80
C ALA A 128 11.03 6.30 -2.83
N ARG A 129 10.62 7.15 -1.88
CA ARG A 129 9.27 7.71 -1.81
C ARG A 129 8.94 8.56 -3.04
N ALA A 130 9.80 9.52 -3.38
CA ALA A 130 9.62 10.40 -4.52
C ALA A 130 9.50 9.59 -5.83
N MET A 131 10.43 8.66 -6.03
CA MET A 131 10.42 7.80 -7.20
C MET A 131 9.16 6.92 -7.25
N PHE A 132 8.71 6.37 -6.11
CA PHE A 132 7.50 5.57 -6.07
C PHE A 132 6.25 6.38 -6.44
N VAL A 133 6.12 7.61 -5.93
CA VAL A 133 5.03 8.52 -6.29
C VAL A 133 5.05 8.84 -7.80
N GLU A 134 6.23 9.09 -8.35
CA GLU A 134 6.39 9.39 -9.77
C GLU A 134 6.04 8.22 -10.68
N ASN A 135 6.38 6.98 -10.28
CA ASN A 135 6.33 5.82 -11.15
C ASN A 135 5.10 4.92 -10.91
N CYS A 136 4.59 4.84 -9.68
CA CYS A 136 3.74 3.72 -9.22
C CYS A 136 2.36 4.10 -8.67
N ILE A 137 2.06 5.38 -8.37
CA ILE A 137 0.75 5.84 -7.86
C ILE A 137 -0.03 6.55 -8.95
N ASP A 138 -1.30 6.22 -9.18
CA ASP A 138 -2.15 6.98 -10.10
C ASP A 138 -2.57 8.33 -9.49
N ARG A 139 -2.45 9.41 -10.27
CA ARG A 139 -2.89 10.76 -9.88
C ARG A 139 -4.32 11.00 -10.33
#